data_AF-A0A3B0PPD0-F1
#
_entry.id   AF-A0A3B0PPD0-F1
#
_cell.length_a   1.000
_cell.length_b   1.000
_cell.length_c   1.000
_cell.angle_alpha   90.00
_cell.angle_beta   90.00
_cell.angle_gamma   90.00
#
_symmetry.space_group_name_H-M   'P 1'
#
loop_
_entity.id
_entity.type
_entity.pdbx_description
1 polymer ?
#
loop_
_entity_poly.entity_id
_entity_poly.type
_entity_poly.pdbx_seq_one_letter_code
_entity_poly.pdbx_strand_id
1 'polypeptide(L)'
;MEKDDGSKGKPDFYVTYNNSGINNKKQMIGKVVIEVKSLVKNTGQKNEKFLKKLEEERKKSNSDFAILVTELEPEKTFFIEKDKNIEYRNIFIVRDQFLELVLDIIHEFIKKKAEVNKLQKVFKDKKIIIEEFEKFKENMLNNSLKHIESNLEIILKKASDISKASKAMQDSINIILNTHLSTVRNKIISYDILKVTNNIEQAQRLQDFTYEEEDPQLELEFKDETQEE
;
A
#
# COMPACT_ATOMS: atom_id res chain seq x y z
N MET A 1 8.62 14.81 51.95
CA MET A 1 8.84 14.49 50.53
C MET A 1 9.16 13.01 50.43
N GLU A 2 8.15 12.16 50.29
CA GLU A 2 8.36 10.80 49.81
C GLU A 2 8.51 10.85 48.28
N LYS A 3 9.40 10.01 47.75
CA LYS A 3 9.54 9.81 46.31
C LYS A 3 8.55 8.73 45.90
N ASP A 4 7.51 9.11 45.15
CA ASP A 4 6.56 8.16 44.57
C ASP A 4 7.24 7.39 43.42
N ASP A 5 7.55 6.12 43.66
CA ASP A 5 8.30 5.23 42.78
C ASP A 5 7.40 4.53 41.75
N GLY A 6 6.98 5.29 40.73
CA GLY A 6 6.67 4.78 39.38
C GLY A 6 5.71 3.59 39.29
N SER A 7 4.43 3.82 39.59
CA SER A 7 3.25 2.97 39.29
C SER A 7 3.50 1.54 38.79
N LYS A 8 3.65 0.58 39.71
CA LYS A 8 3.66 -0.86 39.40
C LYS A 8 2.26 -1.37 39.03
N GLY A 9 2.10 -1.89 37.81
CA GLY A 9 1.12 -2.96 37.48
C GLY A 9 -0.36 -2.57 37.42
N LYS A 10 -0.71 -1.56 36.60
CA LYS A 10 -2.07 -1.38 36.07
C LYS A 10 -2.02 -1.33 34.54
N PRO A 11 -3.04 -1.84 33.83
CA PRO A 11 -3.20 -1.67 32.39
C PRO A 11 -3.57 -0.23 32.06
N ASP A 12 -3.30 0.18 30.82
CA ASP A 12 -3.50 1.56 30.35
C ASP A 12 -4.99 1.94 30.26
N PHE A 13 -5.85 1.03 29.77
CA PHE A 13 -7.29 1.29 29.64
C PHE A 13 -8.18 0.09 29.97
N TYR A 14 -9.44 0.38 30.30
CA TYR A 14 -10.53 -0.59 30.34
C TYR A 14 -11.70 -0.09 29.48
N VAL A 15 -12.26 -0.96 28.64
CA VAL A 15 -13.51 -0.71 27.92
C VAL A 15 -14.60 -1.57 28.56
N THR A 16 -15.78 -0.98 28.84
CA THR A 16 -16.93 -1.72 29.40
C THR A 16 -18.13 -1.60 28.47
N TYR A 17 -18.65 -2.76 28.07
CA TYR A 17 -19.84 -2.83 27.23
C TYR A 17 -21.07 -2.98 28.12
N ASN A 18 -22.07 -2.14 27.87
CA ASN A 18 -23.28 -2.04 28.67
C ASN A 18 -24.50 -2.18 27.77
N ASN A 19 -25.52 -2.90 28.25
CA ASN A 19 -26.82 -2.98 27.60
C ASN A 19 -27.86 -2.21 28.44
N SER A 20 -28.93 -1.73 27.80
CA SER A 20 -30.10 -1.20 28.48
C SER A 20 -30.83 -2.33 29.20
N GLY A 21 -30.70 -2.37 30.52
CA GLY A 21 -31.43 -3.31 31.37
C GLY A 21 -32.87 -2.88 31.63
N ILE A 22 -33.60 -3.74 32.33
CA ILE A 22 -34.95 -3.45 32.81
C ILE A 22 -34.89 -2.20 33.70
N ASN A 23 -35.87 -1.29 33.55
CA ASN A 23 -35.95 0.01 34.23
C ASN A 23 -34.78 0.97 33.93
N ASN A 24 -34.28 0.99 32.70
CA ASN A 24 -33.21 1.89 32.22
C ASN A 24 -31.87 1.81 32.98
N LYS A 25 -31.67 0.81 33.84
CA LYS A 25 -30.38 0.58 34.50
C LYS A 25 -29.41 -0.07 33.51
N LYS A 26 -28.26 0.57 33.27
CA LYS A 26 -27.18 -0.02 32.46
C LYS A 26 -26.68 -1.30 33.13
N GLN A 27 -26.75 -2.41 32.42
CA GLN A 27 -26.15 -3.68 32.83
C GLN A 27 -24.84 -3.88 32.06
N MET A 28 -23.71 -4.01 32.76
CA MET A 28 -22.46 -4.41 32.13
C MET A 28 -22.60 -5.84 31.59
N ILE A 29 -22.36 -6.02 30.29
CA ILE A 29 -22.45 -7.31 29.58
C ILE A 29 -21.09 -7.90 29.25
N GLY A 30 -20.03 -7.09 29.28
CA GLY A 30 -18.65 -7.57 29.16
C GLY A 30 -17.63 -6.44 29.28
N LYS A 31 -16.35 -6.83 29.37
CA LYS A 31 -15.24 -5.91 29.64
C LYS A 31 -13.97 -6.32 28.91
N VAL A 32 -13.20 -5.33 28.47
CA VAL A 32 -11.89 -5.50 27.81
C VAL A 32 -10.84 -4.73 28.59
N VAL A 33 -9.66 -5.32 28.75
CA VAL A 33 -8.45 -4.64 29.24
C VAL A 33 -7.53 -4.32 28.06
N ILE A 34 -6.91 -3.15 28.05
CA ILE A 34 -6.00 -2.72 26.98
C ILE A 34 -4.67 -2.30 27.60
N GLU A 35 -3.58 -2.83 27.02
CA GLU A 35 -2.22 -2.41 27.30
C GLU A 35 -1.57 -1.91 26.00
N VAL A 36 -0.88 -0.76 26.07
CA VAL A 36 -0.29 -0.08 24.91
C VAL A 36 1.23 -0.15 24.98
N LYS A 37 1.89 -0.38 23.83
CA LYS A 37 3.35 -0.46 23.71
C LYS A 37 3.84 0.30 22.48
N SER A 38 4.44 1.46 22.73
CA SER A 38 5.17 2.21 21.70
C SER A 38 6.61 1.72 21.56
N LEU A 39 7.14 1.84 20.34
CA LEU A 39 8.50 1.44 19.99
C LEU A 39 9.54 2.24 20.79
N VAL A 40 9.30 3.56 20.93
CA VAL A 40 10.18 4.49 21.65
C VAL A 40 10.45 4.08 23.10
N LYS A 41 9.45 3.50 23.78
CA LYS A 41 9.56 3.10 25.20
C LYS A 41 10.03 1.65 25.40
N ASN A 42 9.94 0.80 24.37
CA ASN A 42 10.15 -0.65 24.48
C ASN A 42 11.08 -1.18 23.38
N THR A 43 12.07 -0.38 22.97
CA THR A 43 13.04 -0.70 21.90
C THR A 43 13.62 -2.11 22.07
N GLY A 44 13.55 -2.92 21.02
CA GLY A 44 14.07 -4.29 20.99
C GLY A 44 13.25 -5.34 21.77
N GLN A 45 12.09 -4.98 22.32
CA GLN A 45 11.21 -5.93 23.01
C GLN A 45 10.16 -6.50 22.05
N LYS A 46 9.84 -7.80 22.21
CA LYS A 46 8.82 -8.51 21.42
C LYS A 46 7.46 -8.48 22.11
N ASN A 47 6.39 -8.63 21.32
CA ASN A 47 5.01 -8.63 21.82
C ASN A 47 4.75 -9.76 22.85
N GLU A 48 5.31 -10.95 22.61
CA GLU A 48 5.23 -12.13 23.50
C GLU A 48 5.56 -11.82 24.97
N LYS A 49 6.54 -10.94 25.21
CA LYS A 49 7.02 -10.55 26.55
C LYS A 49 5.90 -9.97 27.44
N PHE A 50 4.90 -9.34 26.85
CA PHE A 50 3.82 -8.65 27.57
C PHE A 50 2.59 -9.52 27.80
N LEU A 51 2.42 -10.60 27.04
CA LEU A 51 1.19 -11.41 27.04
C LEU A 51 0.87 -12.01 28.42
N LYS A 52 1.88 -12.51 29.14
CA LYS A 52 1.69 -13.07 30.49
C LYS A 52 1.12 -12.05 31.47
N LYS A 53 1.72 -10.85 31.54
CA LYS A 53 1.26 -9.76 32.41
C LYS A 53 -0.15 -9.32 32.02
N LEU A 54 -0.41 -9.16 30.72
CA LEU A 54 -1.72 -8.74 30.22
C LEU A 54 -2.80 -9.79 30.52
N GLU A 55 -2.48 -11.08 30.44
CA GLU A 55 -3.38 -12.18 30.83
C GLU A 55 -3.67 -12.20 32.33
N GLU A 56 -2.64 -11.96 33.17
CA GLU A 56 -2.81 -11.80 34.62
C GLU A 56 -3.70 -10.58 34.95
N GLU A 57 -3.52 -9.45 34.27
CA GLU A 57 -4.36 -8.25 34.41
C GLU A 57 -5.78 -8.49 33.89
N ARG A 58 -5.97 -9.25 32.79
CA ARG A 58 -7.27 -9.67 32.27
C ARG A 58 -8.03 -10.54 33.28
N LYS A 59 -7.38 -11.58 33.82
CA LYS A 59 -7.91 -12.46 34.87
C LYS A 59 -8.26 -11.66 36.13
N LYS A 60 -7.34 -10.85 36.65
CA LYS A 60 -7.52 -10.01 37.86
C LYS A 60 -8.65 -8.99 37.73
N SER A 61 -8.84 -8.43 36.54
CA SER A 61 -9.87 -7.42 36.26
C SER A 61 -11.23 -7.99 35.86
N ASN A 62 -11.35 -9.32 35.78
CA ASN A 62 -12.48 -10.08 35.25
C ASN A 62 -12.94 -9.57 33.87
N SER A 63 -11.97 -9.34 32.97
CA SER A 63 -12.22 -8.91 31.59
C SER A 63 -12.40 -10.13 30.66
N ASP A 64 -13.39 -10.09 29.77
CA ASP A 64 -13.65 -11.15 28.78
C ASP A 64 -12.47 -11.32 27.82
N PHE A 65 -11.91 -10.20 27.36
CA PHE A 65 -10.80 -10.14 26.41
C PHE A 65 -9.73 -9.16 26.86
N ALA A 66 -8.54 -9.27 26.27
CA ALA A 66 -7.49 -8.27 26.35
C ALA A 66 -7.02 -7.84 24.95
N ILE A 67 -6.49 -6.62 24.85
CA ILE A 67 -5.87 -6.11 23.63
C ILE A 67 -4.48 -5.57 23.99
N LEU A 68 -3.46 -6.05 23.28
CA LEU A 68 -2.12 -5.46 23.26
C LEU A 68 -2.02 -4.57 22.02
N VAL A 69 -2.09 -3.25 22.20
CA VAL A 69 -1.91 -2.28 21.12
C VAL A 69 -0.43 -1.98 20.97
N THR A 70 0.15 -2.19 19.78
CA THR A 70 1.60 -2.29 19.66
C THR A 70 2.22 -1.75 18.36
N GLU A 71 3.25 -0.93 18.54
CA GLU A 71 4.21 -0.50 17.50
C GLU A 71 5.43 -1.45 17.40
N LEU A 72 5.51 -2.49 18.25
CA LEU A 72 6.68 -3.37 18.36
C LEU A 72 6.70 -4.42 17.24
N GLU A 73 7.90 -4.92 16.94
CA GLU A 73 8.14 -5.81 15.79
C GLU A 73 7.62 -5.17 14.47
N PRO A 74 8.06 -3.94 14.11
CA PRO A 74 7.59 -3.22 12.92
C PRO A 74 7.96 -3.92 11.60
N GLU A 75 8.93 -4.83 11.63
CA GLU A 75 9.30 -5.71 10.51
C GLU A 75 8.25 -6.79 10.22
N LYS A 76 7.32 -7.06 11.14
CA LYS A 76 6.23 -8.01 10.94
C LYS A 76 5.01 -7.34 10.29
N THR A 77 4.63 -7.85 9.12
CA THR A 77 3.42 -7.50 8.36
C THR A 77 2.14 -8.10 8.99
N PHE A 78 1.83 -7.77 10.25
CA PHE A 78 0.56 -8.10 10.88
C PHE A 78 -0.21 -6.84 11.29
N PHE A 79 -1.53 -6.99 11.34
CA PHE A 79 -2.48 -5.93 11.75
C PHE A 79 -3.27 -6.32 12.99
N ILE A 80 -3.72 -7.58 13.04
CA ILE A 80 -4.35 -8.24 14.18
C ILE A 80 -3.77 -9.66 14.24
N GLU A 81 -2.94 -9.96 15.23
CA GLU A 81 -2.35 -11.28 15.49
C GLU A 81 -2.99 -11.89 16.76
N LYS A 82 -3.13 -13.22 16.77
CA LYS A 82 -3.45 -14.01 17.97
C LYS A 82 -2.28 -14.94 18.27
N ASP A 83 -1.89 -15.02 19.54
CA ASP A 83 -0.87 -15.96 19.97
C ASP A 83 -1.37 -17.41 19.85
N LYS A 84 -0.46 -18.34 19.54
CA LYS A 84 -0.76 -19.77 19.33
C LYS A 84 -0.99 -20.52 20.65
N ASN A 85 -0.52 -19.98 21.77
CA ASN A 85 -0.74 -20.55 23.09
C ASN A 85 -2.20 -20.37 23.52
N ILE A 86 -2.85 -21.49 23.84
CA ILE A 86 -4.24 -21.52 24.30
C ILE A 86 -4.49 -20.69 25.56
N GLU A 87 -3.45 -20.45 26.38
CA GLU A 87 -3.53 -19.56 27.54
C GLU A 87 -3.88 -18.11 27.14
N TYR A 88 -3.37 -17.64 26.01
CA TYR A 88 -3.54 -16.27 25.52
C TYR A 88 -4.66 -16.14 24.47
N ARG A 89 -5.51 -17.16 24.30
CA ARG A 89 -6.57 -17.21 23.26
C ARG A 89 -7.59 -16.06 23.27
N ASN A 90 -7.69 -15.34 24.39
CA ASN A 90 -8.57 -14.17 24.57
C ASN A 90 -7.82 -12.83 24.49
N ILE A 91 -6.55 -12.85 24.05
CA ILE A 91 -5.73 -11.67 23.79
C ILE A 91 -5.65 -11.46 22.27
N PHE A 92 -5.82 -10.20 21.85
CA PHE A 92 -5.53 -9.76 20.49
C PHE A 92 -4.30 -8.85 20.51
N ILE A 93 -3.35 -9.08 19.61
CA ILE A 93 -2.19 -8.21 19.39
C ILE A 93 -2.52 -7.35 18.18
N VAL A 94 -2.58 -6.02 18.33
CA VAL A 94 -3.27 -5.14 17.38
C VAL A 94 -2.41 -3.91 17.07
N ARG A 95 -2.31 -3.54 15.79
CA ARG A 95 -1.78 -2.21 15.41
C ARG A 95 -2.84 -1.16 15.74
N ASP A 96 -2.43 -0.04 16.32
CA ASP A 96 -3.28 1.08 16.75
C ASP A 96 -4.39 1.45 15.75
N GLN A 97 -4.05 1.53 14.46
CA GLN A 97 -4.96 1.86 13.36
C GLN A 97 -6.11 0.85 13.13
N PHE A 98 -6.14 -0.31 13.81
CA PHE A 98 -7.24 -1.29 13.78
C PHE A 98 -7.93 -1.50 15.13
N LEU A 99 -7.58 -0.72 16.17
CA LEU A 99 -8.12 -0.90 17.51
C LEU A 99 -9.66 -0.81 17.54
N GLU A 100 -10.23 0.19 16.87
CA GLU A 100 -11.68 0.42 16.81
C GLU A 100 -12.42 -0.79 16.19
N LEU A 101 -11.92 -1.30 15.06
CA LEU A 101 -12.46 -2.49 14.39
C LEU A 101 -12.43 -3.73 15.30
N VAL A 102 -11.35 -3.94 16.05
CA VAL A 102 -11.24 -5.06 16.99
C VAL A 102 -12.21 -4.90 18.16
N LEU A 103 -12.39 -3.68 18.67
CA LEU A 103 -13.36 -3.38 19.72
C LEU A 103 -14.80 -3.63 19.26
N ASP A 104 -15.16 -3.28 18.03
CA ASP A 104 -16.49 -3.57 17.46
C ASP A 104 -16.73 -5.08 17.30
N ILE A 105 -15.75 -5.82 16.78
CA ILE A 105 -15.82 -7.29 16.66
C ILE A 105 -16.00 -7.93 18.06
N ILE A 106 -15.23 -7.48 19.06
CA ILE A 106 -15.37 -7.95 20.44
C ILE A 106 -16.73 -7.57 21.03
N HIS A 107 -17.25 -6.39 20.75
CA HIS A 107 -18.57 -5.94 21.21
C HIS A 107 -19.68 -6.86 20.71
N GLU A 108 -19.67 -7.25 19.43
CA GLU A 108 -20.66 -8.19 18.87
C GLU A 108 -20.52 -9.60 19.47
N PHE A 109 -19.31 -10.09 19.71
CA PHE A 109 -19.11 -11.34 20.45
C PHE A 109 -19.65 -11.26 21.89
N ILE A 110 -19.43 -10.15 22.59
CA ILE A 110 -19.94 -9.91 23.95
C ILE A 110 -21.48 -9.84 23.96
N LYS A 111 -22.10 -9.14 23.01
CA LYS A 111 -23.56 -9.13 22.82
C LYS A 111 -24.12 -10.54 22.62
N LYS A 112 -23.56 -11.31 21.67
CA LYS A 112 -24.03 -12.67 21.35
C LYS A 112 -23.84 -13.64 22.53
N LYS A 113 -22.72 -13.52 23.26
CA LYS A 113 -22.48 -14.25 24.52
C LYS A 113 -23.49 -13.87 25.60
N ALA A 114 -23.87 -12.59 25.71
CA ALA A 114 -24.89 -12.13 26.65
C ALA A 114 -26.30 -12.65 26.29
N GLU A 115 -26.66 -12.72 25.00
CA GLU A 115 -27.89 -13.37 24.53
C GLU A 115 -27.93 -14.86 24.90
N VAL A 116 -26.87 -15.62 24.59
CA VAL A 116 -26.73 -17.03 24.99
C VAL A 116 -26.88 -17.19 26.50
N ASN A 117 -26.31 -16.27 27.28
CA ASN A 117 -26.40 -16.31 28.74
C ASN A 117 -27.81 -16.06 29.30
N LYS A 118 -28.66 -15.31 28.58
CA LYS A 118 -30.08 -15.06 28.94
C LYS A 118 -30.99 -16.26 28.67
N LEU A 119 -30.57 -17.22 27.84
CA LEU A 119 -31.37 -18.42 27.55
C LEU A 119 -31.58 -19.25 28.82
N GLN A 120 -32.85 -19.43 29.21
CA GLN A 120 -33.24 -20.37 30.26
C GLN A 120 -33.18 -21.80 29.71
N LYS A 121 -32.01 -22.44 29.87
CA LYS A 121 -31.74 -23.82 29.47
C LYS A 121 -31.09 -24.60 30.61
N VAL A 122 -31.19 -25.93 30.57
CA VAL A 122 -30.51 -26.81 31.52
C VAL A 122 -29.00 -26.54 31.47
N PHE A 123 -28.33 -26.60 32.63
CA PHE A 123 -26.91 -26.24 32.75
C PHE A 123 -25.99 -26.95 31.74
N LYS A 124 -26.27 -28.24 31.46
CA LYS A 124 -25.56 -29.04 30.46
C LYS A 124 -25.67 -28.45 29.05
N ASP A 125 -26.89 -28.09 28.63
CA ASP A 125 -27.14 -27.51 27.30
C ASP A 125 -26.50 -26.14 27.18
N LYS A 126 -26.56 -25.31 28.24
CA LYS A 126 -25.91 -24.00 28.28
C LYS A 126 -24.39 -24.11 28.12
N LYS A 127 -23.76 -25.10 28.76
CA LYS A 127 -22.32 -25.39 28.57
C LYS A 127 -22.00 -25.73 27.12
N ILE A 128 -22.75 -26.66 26.50
CA ILE A 128 -22.56 -27.06 25.10
C ILE A 128 -22.70 -25.86 24.15
N ILE A 129 -23.71 -25.01 24.35
CA ILE A 129 -23.94 -23.82 23.51
C ILE A 129 -22.79 -22.80 23.65
N ILE A 130 -22.22 -22.63 24.83
CA ILE A 130 -21.05 -21.76 25.04
C ILE A 130 -19.81 -22.35 24.35
N GLU A 131 -19.61 -23.67 24.42
CA GLU A 131 -18.49 -24.35 23.74
C GLU A 131 -18.60 -24.24 22.21
N GLU A 132 -19.79 -24.44 21.64
CA GLU A 132 -20.02 -24.24 20.19
C GLU A 132 -19.87 -22.77 19.77
N PHE A 133 -20.33 -21.82 20.58
CA PHE A 133 -20.12 -20.39 20.33
C PHE A 133 -18.63 -20.00 20.35
N GLU A 134 -17.86 -20.55 21.29
CA GLU A 134 -16.42 -20.32 21.36
C GLU A 134 -15.69 -20.95 20.15
N LYS A 135 -16.07 -22.15 19.70
CA LYS A 135 -15.55 -22.75 18.46
C LYS A 135 -15.89 -21.90 17.23
N PHE A 136 -17.14 -21.42 17.12
CA PHE A 136 -17.57 -20.53 16.05
C PHE A 136 -16.73 -19.24 16.02
N LYS A 137 -16.53 -18.59 17.17
CA LYS A 137 -15.68 -17.40 17.33
C LYS A 137 -14.26 -17.65 16.82
N GLU A 138 -13.61 -18.72 17.29
CA GLU A 138 -12.22 -19.04 16.89
C GLU A 138 -12.13 -19.37 15.40
N ASN A 139 -13.05 -20.18 14.86
CA ASN A 139 -13.06 -20.53 13.42
C ASN A 139 -13.30 -19.30 12.53
N MET A 140 -14.24 -18.43 12.90
CA MET A 140 -14.52 -17.19 12.19
C MET A 140 -13.30 -16.27 12.20
N LEU A 141 -12.73 -15.99 13.39
CA LEU A 141 -11.57 -15.12 13.53
C LEU A 141 -10.38 -15.64 12.74
N ASN A 142 -10.00 -16.92 12.91
CA ASN A 142 -8.82 -17.48 12.27
C ASN A 142 -8.93 -17.48 10.73
N ASN A 143 -10.12 -17.77 10.18
CA ASN A 143 -10.33 -17.72 8.74
C ASN A 143 -10.34 -16.27 8.22
N SER A 144 -11.09 -15.36 8.86
CA SER A 144 -11.18 -13.97 8.44
C SER A 144 -9.84 -13.24 8.52
N LEU A 145 -9.09 -13.40 9.62
CA LEU A 145 -7.77 -12.79 9.79
C LEU A 145 -6.79 -13.28 8.70
N LYS A 146 -6.71 -14.60 8.47
CA LYS A 146 -5.87 -15.17 7.41
C LYS A 146 -6.20 -14.65 6.01
N HIS A 147 -7.49 -14.48 5.69
CA HIS A 147 -7.92 -13.89 4.42
C HIS A 147 -7.57 -12.40 4.32
N ILE A 148 -7.68 -11.65 5.42
CA ILE A 148 -7.30 -10.23 5.48
C ILE A 148 -5.79 -10.07 5.26
N GLU A 149 -4.96 -10.83 5.99
CA GLU A 149 -3.50 -10.85 5.85
C GLU A 149 -3.07 -11.14 4.41
N SER A 150 -3.54 -12.26 3.83
CA SER A 150 -3.18 -12.66 2.47
C SER A 150 -3.60 -11.64 1.41
N ASN A 151 -4.80 -11.04 1.54
CA ASN A 151 -5.24 -9.99 0.63
C ASN A 151 -4.39 -8.71 0.77
N LEU A 152 -3.95 -8.37 1.99
CA LEU A 152 -3.11 -7.20 2.24
C LEU A 152 -1.68 -7.39 1.73
N GLU A 153 -1.10 -8.58 1.83
CA GLU A 153 0.18 -8.92 1.16
C GLU A 153 0.09 -8.70 -0.36
N ILE A 154 -1.01 -9.16 -0.98
CA ILE A 154 -1.27 -8.96 -2.43
C ILE A 154 -1.39 -7.46 -2.76
N ILE A 155 -2.08 -6.68 -1.92
CA ILE A 155 -2.23 -5.23 -2.10
C ILE A 155 -0.87 -4.52 -1.98
N LEU A 156 -0.07 -4.84 -0.94
CA LEU A 156 1.27 -4.27 -0.74
C LEU A 156 2.21 -4.59 -1.92
N LYS A 157 2.18 -5.82 -2.42
CA LYS A 157 2.94 -6.20 -3.62
C LYS A 157 2.51 -5.38 -4.84
N LYS A 158 1.20 -5.28 -5.09
CA LYS A 158 0.66 -4.48 -6.20
C LYS A 158 1.03 -3.00 -6.09
N ALA A 159 1.00 -2.43 -4.89
CA ALA A 159 1.42 -1.04 -4.65
C ALA A 159 2.93 -0.83 -4.94
N SER A 160 3.78 -1.78 -4.56
CA SER A 160 5.21 -1.76 -4.93
C SER A 160 5.42 -1.82 -6.45
N ASP A 161 4.69 -2.68 -7.15
CA ASP A 161 4.79 -2.84 -8.60
C ASP A 161 4.28 -1.59 -9.34
N ILE A 162 3.21 -0.92 -8.85
CA ILE A 162 2.76 0.40 -9.34
C ILE A 162 3.83 1.48 -9.13
N SER A 163 4.50 1.50 -7.97
CA SER A 163 5.56 2.48 -7.69
C SER A 163 6.74 2.34 -8.65
N LYS A 164 7.15 1.11 -8.98
CA LYS A 164 8.19 0.83 -9.99
C LYS A 164 7.77 1.30 -11.39
N ALA A 165 6.53 1.01 -11.80
CA ALA A 165 6.00 1.45 -13.09
C ALA A 165 5.98 2.99 -13.19
N SER A 166 5.51 3.67 -12.14
CA SER A 166 5.52 5.14 -12.04
C SER A 166 6.93 5.72 -12.17
N LYS A 167 7.93 5.08 -11.55
CA LYS A 167 9.34 5.50 -11.66
C LYS A 167 9.86 5.36 -13.10
N ALA A 168 9.62 4.22 -13.75
CA ALA A 168 10.00 4.01 -15.15
C ALA A 168 9.36 5.03 -16.12
N MET A 169 8.11 5.45 -15.85
CA MET A 169 7.44 6.52 -16.60
C MET A 169 8.15 7.88 -16.42
N GLN A 170 8.53 8.25 -15.19
CA GLN A 170 9.30 9.48 -14.93
C GLN A 170 10.65 9.47 -15.65
N ASP A 171 11.35 8.33 -15.63
CA ASP A 171 12.64 8.19 -16.29
C ASP A 171 12.50 8.29 -17.82
N SER A 172 11.42 7.76 -18.39
CA SER A 172 11.08 7.89 -19.81
C SER A 172 10.77 9.36 -20.21
N ILE A 173 10.03 10.09 -19.37
CA ILE A 173 9.78 11.54 -19.54
C ILE A 173 11.10 12.31 -19.53
N ASN A 174 12.01 12.00 -18.60
CA ASN A 174 13.32 12.65 -18.51
C ASN A 174 14.19 12.41 -19.76
N ILE A 175 14.14 11.22 -20.36
CA ILE A 175 14.83 10.92 -21.62
C ILE A 175 14.24 11.75 -22.79
N ILE A 176 12.92 11.86 -22.88
CA ILE A 176 12.27 12.66 -23.92
C ILE A 176 12.68 14.14 -23.80
N LEU A 177 12.54 14.72 -22.60
CA LEU A 177 12.82 16.14 -22.35
C LEU A 177 14.31 16.47 -22.56
N ASN A 178 15.22 15.70 -21.95
CA ASN A 178 16.63 16.09 -21.88
C ASN A 178 17.47 15.55 -23.05
N THR A 179 17.06 14.45 -23.69
CA THR A 179 17.81 13.82 -24.79
C THR A 179 17.14 14.08 -26.14
N HIS A 180 15.90 13.64 -26.33
CA HIS A 180 15.26 13.69 -27.65
C HIS A 180 14.91 15.13 -28.08
N LEU A 181 14.26 15.91 -27.24
CA LEU A 181 13.94 17.31 -27.56
C LEU A 181 15.21 18.17 -27.70
N SER A 182 16.22 17.96 -26.86
CA SER A 182 17.54 18.60 -27.01
C SER A 182 18.20 18.26 -28.34
N THR A 183 18.13 17.00 -28.79
CA THR A 183 18.69 16.57 -30.08
C THR A 183 17.96 17.24 -31.25
N VAL A 184 16.62 17.32 -31.20
CA VAL A 184 15.83 18.03 -32.21
C VAL A 184 16.17 19.52 -32.22
N ARG A 185 16.23 20.17 -31.06
CA ARG A 185 16.62 21.57 -30.91
C ARG A 185 18.01 21.86 -31.50
N ASN A 186 18.98 21.01 -31.19
CA ASN A 186 20.35 21.17 -31.68
C ASN A 186 20.42 21.01 -33.21
N LYS A 187 19.68 20.04 -33.78
CA LYS A 187 19.57 19.88 -35.24
C LYS A 187 19.00 21.12 -35.93
N ILE A 188 17.93 21.70 -35.37
CA ILE A 188 17.33 22.95 -35.88
C ILE A 188 18.34 24.11 -35.81
N ILE A 189 19.04 24.29 -34.69
CA ILE A 189 20.05 25.34 -34.52
C ILE A 189 21.22 25.16 -35.50
N SER A 190 21.63 23.92 -35.78
CA SER A 190 22.72 23.60 -36.71
C SER A 190 22.32 23.65 -38.20
N TYR A 191 21.05 23.91 -38.52
CA TYR A 191 20.56 23.87 -39.90
C TYR A 191 20.91 25.18 -40.64
N ASP A 192 21.95 25.12 -41.47
CA ASP A 192 22.33 26.21 -42.36
C ASP A 192 21.49 26.20 -43.64
N ILE A 193 20.53 27.13 -43.72
CA ILE A 193 19.65 27.30 -44.87
C ILE A 193 20.37 27.90 -46.10
N LEU A 194 21.47 28.65 -45.88
CA LEU A 194 22.23 29.28 -46.97
C LEU A 194 22.97 28.24 -47.83
N LYS A 195 23.34 27.11 -47.23
CA LYS A 195 23.87 25.95 -47.95
C LYS A 195 22.89 25.38 -48.97
N VAL A 196 21.58 25.48 -48.72
CA VAL A 196 20.55 25.01 -49.66
C VAL A 196 20.38 26.00 -50.80
N THR A 197 20.29 27.31 -50.53
CA THR A 197 20.19 28.33 -51.58
C THR A 197 21.41 28.35 -52.50
N ASN A 198 22.63 28.22 -51.94
CA ASN A 198 23.85 28.16 -52.75
C ASN A 198 23.89 26.95 -53.70
N ASN A 199 23.29 25.81 -53.31
CA ASN A 199 23.20 24.65 -54.18
C ASN A 199 22.14 24.84 -55.28
N ILE A 200 21.03 25.51 -54.97
CA ILE A 200 19.98 25.84 -55.96
C ILE A 200 20.53 26.81 -57.00
N GLU A 201 21.22 27.88 -56.59
CA GLU A 201 21.85 28.83 -57.51
C GLU A 201 22.88 28.16 -58.43
N GLN A 202 23.68 27.23 -57.91
CA GLN A 202 24.64 26.48 -58.73
C GLN A 202 23.92 25.56 -59.74
N ALA A 203 22.84 24.89 -59.33
CA ALA A 203 22.04 24.05 -60.24
C ALA A 203 21.35 24.86 -61.33
N GLN A 204 20.85 26.06 -61.01
CA GLN A 204 20.26 26.97 -61.99
C GLN A 204 21.30 27.44 -63.02
N ARG A 205 22.47 27.93 -62.58
CA ARG A 205 23.56 28.33 -63.47
C ARG A 205 24.03 27.20 -64.40
N LEU A 206 23.97 25.94 -63.93
CA LEU A 206 24.30 24.77 -64.76
C LEU A 206 23.20 24.45 -65.79
N GLN A 207 21.91 24.70 -65.48
CA GLN A 207 20.85 24.59 -66.48
C GLN A 207 20.96 25.69 -67.53
N ASP A 208 21.19 26.94 -67.12
CA ASP A 208 21.31 28.08 -68.03
C ASP A 208 22.43 27.84 -69.07
N PHE A 209 23.58 27.30 -68.64
CA PHE A 209 24.68 26.91 -69.54
C PHE A 209 24.31 25.81 -70.56
N THR A 210 23.40 24.89 -70.23
CA THR A 210 23.00 23.81 -71.15
C THR A 210 22.00 24.24 -72.23
N TYR A 211 21.44 25.45 -72.14
CA TYR A 211 20.53 26.00 -73.17
C TYR A 211 21.21 26.92 -74.19
N GLU A 212 22.51 27.24 -74.02
CA GLU A 212 23.26 28.11 -74.95
C GLU A 212 24.09 27.33 -76.00
N GLU A 213 24.14 25.98 -75.96
CA GLU A 213 24.95 25.14 -76.87
C GLU A 213 24.15 24.39 -77.99
N GLU A 214 22.99 24.90 -78.43
CA GLU A 214 22.36 24.45 -79.70
C GLU A 214 22.64 25.45 -80.84
N ASP A 215 23.76 25.23 -81.54
CA ASP A 215 24.32 26.11 -82.58
C ASP A 215 23.48 26.14 -83.90
N PRO A 216 23.20 27.32 -84.50
CA PRO A 216 22.44 27.40 -85.75
C PRO A 216 23.22 26.88 -86.98
N GLN A 217 22.53 26.06 -87.77
CA GLN A 217 22.92 25.47 -89.07
C GLN A 217 24.13 26.10 -89.79
N LEU A 218 25.22 25.34 -89.90
CA LEU A 218 26.30 25.59 -90.86
C LEU A 218 25.83 25.28 -92.30
N GLU A 219 25.60 26.31 -93.13
CA GLU A 219 25.49 26.13 -94.58
C GLU A 219 26.88 25.99 -95.22
N LEU A 220 27.08 24.92 -95.99
CA LEU A 220 28.30 24.64 -96.75
C LEU A 220 28.05 24.89 -98.24
N GLU A 221 28.48 26.05 -98.75
CA GLU A 221 28.59 26.27 -100.20
C GLU A 221 29.88 25.63 -100.74
N PHE A 222 29.74 24.77 -101.76
CA PHE A 222 30.84 24.29 -102.58
C PHE A 222 30.84 25.02 -103.92
N LYS A 223 32.01 25.51 -104.36
CA LYS A 223 32.25 25.94 -105.74
C LYS A 223 33.34 25.09 -106.36
N ASP A 224 32.97 24.38 -107.43
CA ASP A 224 33.91 23.75 -108.35
C ASP A 224 34.50 24.81 -109.28
N GLU A 225 35.83 24.87 -109.35
CA GLU A 225 36.55 25.53 -110.45
C GLU A 225 37.54 24.52 -111.04
N THR A 226 37.16 23.96 -112.18
CA THR A 226 38.07 23.29 -113.12
C THR A 226 38.30 24.20 -114.34
N GLN A 227 39.38 23.96 -115.08
CA GLN A 227 39.88 24.72 -116.26
C GLN A 227 40.60 26.05 -115.93
N GLU A 228 41.57 26.57 -116.70
CA GLU A 228 42.52 26.05 -117.72
C GLU A 228 43.62 27.13 -117.91
N GLU A 229 44.84 26.86 -118.37
CA GLU A 229 45.49 25.57 -118.73
C GLU A 229 46.48 25.10 -117.64
#